data_AF-F1LDX4-F1
#
_entry.id   AF-F1LDX4-F1
#
_cell.length_a   1.000
_cell.length_b   1.000
_cell.length_c   1.000
_cell.angle_alpha   90.00
_cell.angle_beta   90.00
_cell.angle_gamma   90.00
#
_symmetry.space_group_name_H-M   'P 1'
#
loop_
_entity.id
_entity.type
_entity.pdbx_description
1 polymer ?
#
loop_
_entity_poly.entity_id
_entity_poly.type
_entity_poly.pdbx_seq_one_letter_code
_entity_poly.pdbx_strand_id
1 'polypeptide(L)'
;MSTPWVELGGKVTVSCLKTGYCADIEFLTKPFFGGKPHRINANVYRVGFKKPILSIRGEWNGVMTAKPLTGDEFVFVDVKQKTESKKECVAVMEQGQRESRRLWRHVTVGLKRNRISAATTAKRWIEQRQREEARQRQEQGIVYQPILFVAKGDDWLYKDPLIT
;
A
#
# COMPACT_ATOMS: atom_id res chain seq x y z
N MET A 1 -29.14 0.91 -1.48
CA MET A 1 -27.78 1.51 -1.54
C MET A 1 -26.79 0.37 -1.70
N SER A 2 -25.88 0.43 -2.68
CA SER A 2 -24.81 -0.57 -2.80
C SER A 2 -23.72 -0.32 -1.75
N THR A 3 -23.12 -1.39 -1.25
CA THR A 3 -21.92 -1.29 -0.41
C THR A 3 -20.75 -0.83 -1.29
N PRO A 4 -20.04 0.27 -0.94
CA PRO A 4 -18.87 0.68 -1.70
C PRO A 4 -17.78 -0.39 -1.62
N TRP A 5 -17.07 -0.60 -2.72
CA TRP A 5 -15.97 -1.57 -2.82
C TRP A 5 -14.82 -0.94 -3.61
N VAL A 6 -13.62 -1.52 -3.46
CA VAL A 6 -12.38 -1.01 -4.07
C VAL A 6 -11.99 -1.89 -5.24
N GLU A 7 -11.58 -1.26 -6.33
CA GLU A 7 -10.99 -1.93 -7.49
C GLU A 7 -9.58 -1.39 -7.77
N LEU A 8 -8.65 -2.28 -8.09
CA LEU A 8 -7.34 -1.92 -8.60
C LEU A 8 -7.40 -1.87 -10.11
N GLY A 9 -6.81 -0.83 -10.71
CA GLY A 9 -6.77 -0.63 -12.14
C GLY A 9 -5.44 -0.03 -12.59
N GLY A 10 -5.02 -0.37 -13.81
CA GLY A 10 -3.84 0.20 -14.44
C GLY A 10 -2.61 -0.70 -14.40
N LYS A 11 -1.48 -0.16 -14.87
CA LYS A 11 -0.23 -0.90 -15.06
C LYS A 11 0.81 -0.52 -14.03
N VAL A 12 1.54 -1.51 -13.54
CA VAL A 12 2.65 -1.39 -12.60
C VAL A 12 3.81 -2.23 -13.11
N THR A 13 5.03 -1.70 -13.04
CA THR A 13 6.24 -2.44 -13.38
C THR A 13 7.08 -2.65 -12.13
N VAL A 14 7.54 -3.87 -11.91
CA VAL A 14 8.48 -4.23 -10.83
C VAL A 14 9.78 -4.68 -11.48
N SER A 15 10.86 -3.93 -11.25
CA SER A 15 12.18 -4.23 -11.81
C SER A 15 13.21 -4.52 -10.73
N CYS A 16 14.10 -5.46 -11.01
CA CYS A 16 15.25 -5.78 -10.16
C CYS A 16 16.54 -5.46 -10.90
N LEU A 17 17.17 -4.33 -10.55
CA LEU A 17 18.42 -3.89 -11.19
C LEU A 17 19.57 -4.90 -11.03
N LYS A 18 19.64 -5.60 -9.89
CA LYS A 18 20.71 -6.58 -9.62
C LYS A 18 20.65 -7.81 -10.53
N THR A 19 19.44 -8.29 -10.83
CA THR A 19 19.24 -9.55 -11.57
C THR A 19 18.78 -9.33 -13.01
N GLY A 20 18.33 -8.12 -13.34
CA GLY A 20 17.77 -7.79 -14.65
C GLY A 20 16.39 -8.39 -14.91
N TYR A 21 15.68 -8.87 -13.89
CA TYR A 21 14.29 -9.31 -14.03
C TYR A 21 13.35 -8.11 -13.98
N CYS A 22 12.29 -8.17 -14.78
CA CYS A 22 11.25 -7.17 -14.83
C CYS A 22 9.89 -7.85 -14.90
N ALA A 23 8.89 -7.36 -14.18
CA ALA A 23 7.52 -7.82 -14.27
C ALA A 23 6.61 -6.66 -14.60
N ASP A 24 5.89 -6.75 -15.72
CA ASP A 24 4.80 -5.83 -16.06
C ASP A 24 3.49 -6.44 -15.58
N ILE A 25 2.78 -5.73 -14.72
CA ILE A 25 1.55 -6.17 -14.05
C ILE A 25 0.43 -5.20 -14.44
N GLU A 26 -0.67 -5.73 -14.96
CA GLU A 26 -1.87 -4.98 -15.29
C GLU A 26 -3.02 -5.46 -14.41
N PHE A 27 -3.54 -4.54 -13.60
CA PHE A 27 -4.78 -4.71 -12.85
C PHE A 27 -5.94 -4.31 -13.75
N LEU A 28 -6.83 -5.27 -14.01
CA LEU A 28 -7.97 -5.10 -14.90
C LEU A 28 -9.19 -4.71 -14.08
N THR A 29 -9.77 -3.56 -14.41
CA THR A 29 -11.05 -3.13 -13.87
C THR A 29 -12.21 -3.91 -14.49
N LYS A 30 -13.35 -3.95 -13.81
CA LYS A 30 -14.53 -4.66 -14.28
C LYS A 30 -15.01 -4.04 -15.61
N PRO A 31 -15.09 -4.82 -16.71
CA PRO A 31 -15.60 -4.32 -17.97
C PRO A 31 -17.07 -3.91 -17.89
N PHE A 32 -17.46 -2.89 -18.67
CA PHE A 32 -18.84 -2.42 -18.75
C PHE A 32 -19.82 -3.50 -19.25
N PHE A 33 -19.39 -4.38 -20.15
CA PHE A 33 -20.23 -5.42 -20.77
C PHE A 33 -20.23 -6.76 -20.01
N GLY A 34 -20.02 -6.72 -18.70
CA GLY A 34 -19.94 -7.92 -17.87
C GLY A 34 -18.53 -8.50 -17.81
N GLY A 35 -18.23 -9.14 -16.70
CA GLY A 35 -16.91 -9.67 -16.39
C GLY A 35 -16.67 -9.78 -14.89
N LYS A 36 -15.63 -10.52 -14.51
CA LYS A 36 -15.20 -10.64 -13.12
C LYS A 36 -14.35 -9.42 -12.72
N PRO A 37 -14.60 -8.81 -11.55
CA PRO A 37 -13.71 -7.79 -11.00
C PRO A 37 -12.38 -8.43 -10.55
N HIS A 38 -11.44 -7.58 -10.14
CA HIS A 38 -10.19 -7.98 -9.48
C HIS A 38 -9.23 -8.83 -10.32
N ARG A 39 -9.37 -8.79 -11.64
CA ARG A 39 -8.51 -9.57 -12.52
C ARG A 39 -7.14 -8.94 -12.65
N ILE A 40 -6.13 -9.77 -12.88
CA ILE A 40 -4.79 -9.35 -13.25
C ILE A 40 -4.27 -10.12 -14.45
N ASN A 41 -3.39 -9.46 -15.20
CA ASN A 41 -2.45 -10.09 -16.12
C ASN A 41 -1.06 -9.59 -15.75
N ALA A 42 -0.07 -10.46 -15.68
CA ALA A 42 1.32 -10.05 -15.51
C ALA A 42 2.25 -10.87 -16.39
N ASN A 43 3.34 -10.25 -16.83
CA ASN A 43 4.37 -10.88 -17.63
C ASN A 43 5.72 -10.58 -17.00
N VAL A 44 6.50 -11.64 -16.76
CA VAL A 44 7.86 -11.56 -16.24
C VAL A 44 8.83 -11.74 -17.40
N TYR A 45 9.83 -10.87 -17.44
CA TYR A 45 10.89 -10.81 -18.44
C TYR A 45 12.25 -10.86 -17.76
N ARG A 46 13.26 -11.19 -18.57
CA ARG A 46 14.67 -11.10 -18.22
C ARG A 46 15.36 -10.25 -19.28
N VAL A 47 16.34 -9.44 -18.88
CA VAL A 47 17.18 -8.66 -19.82
C VAL A 47 17.66 -9.55 -20.99
N GLY A 48 17.47 -9.05 -22.21
CA GLY A 48 17.84 -9.75 -23.44
C GLY A 48 16.78 -10.67 -24.05
N PHE A 49 15.67 -10.94 -23.35
CA PHE A 49 14.57 -11.79 -23.85
C PHE A 49 13.32 -10.96 -24.14
N LYS A 50 12.88 -10.95 -25.40
CA LYS A 50 11.66 -10.23 -25.83
C LYS A 50 10.37 -10.96 -25.43
N LYS A 51 10.40 -12.28 -25.27
CA LYS A 51 9.24 -13.07 -24.86
C LYS A 51 9.18 -13.17 -23.33
N PRO A 52 7.98 -13.12 -22.73
CA PRO A 52 7.84 -13.35 -21.31
C PRO A 52 8.29 -14.76 -20.96
N ILE A 53 9.05 -14.90 -19.88
CA ILE A 53 9.49 -16.19 -19.34
C ILE A 53 8.41 -16.81 -18.44
N LEU A 54 7.51 -15.99 -17.91
CA LEU A 54 6.37 -16.38 -17.09
C LEU A 54 5.21 -15.41 -17.32
N SER A 55 4.02 -15.93 -17.61
CA SER A 55 2.78 -15.16 -17.67
C SER A 55 1.88 -15.55 -16.51
N ILE A 56 1.41 -14.58 -15.74
CA ILE A 56 0.54 -14.78 -14.57
C ILE A 56 -0.83 -14.17 -14.88
N ARG A 57 -1.89 -14.88 -14.54
CA ARG A 57 -3.27 -14.39 -14.70
C ARG A 57 -4.14 -14.87 -13.55
N GLY A 58 -5.25 -14.20 -13.31
CA GLY A 58 -6.23 -14.62 -12.32
C GLY A 58 -6.82 -13.46 -11.54
N GLU A 59 -7.12 -13.68 -10.28
CA GLU A 59 -7.79 -12.71 -9.40
C GLU A 59 -6.84 -12.34 -8.24
N TRP A 60 -6.51 -11.05 -8.06
CA TRP A 60 -5.51 -10.64 -7.05
C TRP A 60 -5.97 -10.88 -5.60
N ASN A 61 -7.27 -11.05 -5.38
CA ASN A 61 -7.88 -11.43 -4.11
C ASN A 61 -8.36 -12.90 -4.08
N GLY A 62 -7.94 -13.71 -5.04
CA GLY A 62 -8.36 -15.09 -5.21
C GLY A 62 -7.21 -15.98 -5.65
N VAL A 63 -7.41 -16.71 -6.75
CA VAL A 63 -6.41 -17.61 -7.32
C VAL A 63 -5.74 -16.93 -8.51
N MET A 64 -4.42 -16.97 -8.52
CA MET A 64 -3.60 -16.63 -9.69
C MET A 64 -2.88 -17.88 -10.17
N THR A 65 -2.88 -18.10 -11.49
CA THR A 65 -2.14 -19.15 -12.17
C THR A 65 -0.96 -18.55 -12.92
N ALA A 66 0.12 -19.33 -13.04
CA ALA A 66 1.29 -18.96 -13.83
C ALA A 66 1.52 -19.99 -14.94
N LYS A 67 1.86 -19.49 -16.12
CA LYS A 67 2.26 -20.27 -17.30
C LYS A 67 3.70 -19.91 -17.65
N PRO A 68 4.66 -20.83 -17.46
CA PRO A 68 6.02 -20.63 -17.94
C PRO A 68 6.08 -20.68 -19.47
N LEU A 69 7.17 -20.16 -20.04
CA LEU A 69 7.40 -20.22 -21.49
C LEU A 69 7.38 -21.66 -22.02
N THR A 70 7.91 -22.60 -21.24
CA THR A 70 7.89 -24.04 -21.52
C THR A 70 7.35 -24.79 -20.31
N GLY A 71 6.42 -25.72 -20.54
CA GLY A 71 5.74 -26.47 -19.48
C GLY A 71 4.31 -26.02 -19.23
N ASP A 72 3.64 -26.66 -18.27
CA ASP A 72 2.20 -26.50 -18.03
C ASP A 72 1.85 -25.33 -17.11
N GLU A 73 0.60 -24.89 -17.19
CA GLU A 73 0.06 -23.89 -16.26
C GLU A 73 -0.10 -24.52 -14.88
N PHE A 74 0.24 -23.77 -13.84
CA PHE A 74 0.10 -24.21 -12.45
C PHE A 74 -0.48 -23.09 -11.58
N VAL A 75 -1.00 -23.45 -10.41
CA VAL A 75 -1.48 -22.47 -9.42
C VAL A 75 -0.27 -21.76 -8.83
N PHE A 76 -0.16 -20.45 -9.08
CA PHE A 76 0.92 -19.61 -8.57
C PHE A 76 0.68 -19.22 -7.12
N VAL A 77 -0.51 -18.73 -6.82
CA VAL A 77 -0.94 -18.42 -5.46
C VAL A 77 -2.45 -18.53 -5.33
N ASP A 78 -2.89 -19.14 -4.24
CA ASP A 78 -4.25 -19.01 -3.73
C ASP A 78 -4.20 -18.11 -2.49
N VAL A 79 -4.68 -16.87 -2.64
CA VAL A 79 -4.63 -15.86 -1.58
C VAL A 79 -5.50 -16.25 -0.39
N LYS A 80 -6.62 -16.95 -0.63
CA LYS A 80 -7.57 -17.34 0.42
C LYS A 80 -7.04 -18.45 1.32
N GLN A 81 -6.06 -19.22 0.83
CA GLN A 81 -5.38 -20.25 1.62
C GLN A 81 -4.20 -19.72 2.44
N LYS A 82 -3.81 -18.44 2.27
CA LYS A 82 -2.73 -17.83 3.05
C LYS A 82 -3.24 -17.31 4.37
N THR A 83 -2.53 -17.65 5.46
CA THR A 83 -2.80 -17.07 6.78
C THR A 83 -2.35 -15.61 6.82
N GLU A 84 -3.24 -14.73 7.29
CA GLU A 84 -2.91 -13.33 7.50
C GLU A 84 -1.84 -13.18 8.60
N SER A 85 -0.70 -12.59 8.23
CA SER A 85 0.33 -12.20 9.19
C SER A 85 -0.01 -10.82 9.77
N LYS A 86 -0.45 -10.79 11.04
CA LYS A 86 -0.83 -9.54 11.69
C LYS A 86 0.40 -8.71 12.05
N LYS A 87 0.34 -7.41 11.80
CA LYS A 87 1.35 -6.47 12.27
C LYS A 87 1.33 -6.36 13.79
N GLU A 88 2.43 -6.71 14.43
CA GLU A 88 2.67 -6.46 15.85
C GLU A 88 3.11 -5.01 16.07
N CYS A 89 2.65 -4.41 17.17
CA CYS A 89 3.06 -3.08 17.59
C CYS A 89 3.04 -3.03 19.12
N VAL A 90 3.94 -2.23 19.70
CA VAL A 90 3.94 -1.92 21.13
C VAL A 90 2.61 -1.32 21.60
N ALA A 91 2.35 -1.39 22.91
CA ALA A 91 1.10 -0.93 23.49
C ALA A 91 0.89 0.57 23.22
N VAL A 92 -0.36 1.00 23.04
CA VAL A 92 -0.68 2.41 22.70
C VAL A 92 -0.16 3.40 23.77
N MET A 93 -0.03 2.95 25.02
CA MET A 93 0.52 3.76 26.11
C MET A 93 2.04 3.99 26.00
N GLU A 94 2.76 3.08 25.34
CA GLU A 94 4.22 3.12 25.14
C GLU A 94 4.61 3.87 23.86
N GLN A 95 3.68 4.01 22.91
CA GLN A 95 3.90 4.73 21.65
C GLN A 95 4.11 6.23 21.87
N GLY A 96 4.93 6.87 21.05
CA GLY A 96 5.10 8.32 20.98
C GLY A 96 3.82 9.06 20.59
N GLN A 97 3.72 10.35 20.95
CA GLN A 97 2.48 11.14 20.78
C GLN A 97 2.00 11.26 19.33
N ARG A 98 2.91 11.14 18.35
CA ARG A 98 2.61 11.26 16.91
C ARG A 98 2.56 9.91 16.19
N GLU A 99 2.73 8.79 16.91
CA GLU A 99 2.54 7.47 16.33
C GLU A 99 1.07 7.20 16.05
N SER A 100 0.77 6.56 14.93
CA SER A 100 -0.58 6.51 14.35
C SER A 100 -1.64 5.98 15.32
N ARG A 101 -1.39 4.87 16.04
CA ARG A 101 -2.42 4.32 16.94
C ARG A 101 -2.67 5.24 18.14
N ARG A 102 -1.63 5.89 18.70
CA ARG A 102 -1.79 6.85 19.81
C ARG A 102 -2.42 8.16 19.35
N LEU A 103 -1.96 8.74 18.24
CA LEU A 103 -2.47 10.00 17.70
C LEU A 103 -3.96 9.92 17.38
N TRP A 104 -4.38 8.83 16.71
CA TRP A 104 -5.75 8.67 16.24
C TRP A 104 -6.68 7.91 17.23
N ARG A 105 -6.19 7.51 18.41
CA ARG A 105 -6.90 6.61 19.34
C ARG A 105 -8.35 7.04 19.62
N HIS A 106 -8.58 8.33 19.85
CA HIS A 106 -9.89 8.86 20.24
C HIS A 106 -10.86 8.86 19.07
N VAL A 107 -10.37 9.14 17.86
CA VAL A 107 -11.15 9.02 16.62
C VAL A 107 -11.55 7.57 16.41
N THR A 108 -10.59 6.64 16.50
CA THR A 108 -10.85 5.20 16.30
C THR A 108 -11.81 4.64 17.35
N VAL A 109 -11.70 5.03 18.62
CA VAL A 109 -12.65 4.63 19.67
C VAL A 109 -14.05 5.17 19.40
N GLY A 110 -14.15 6.45 18.98
CA GLY A 110 -15.43 7.05 18.60
C GLY A 110 -16.10 6.29 17.46
N LEU A 111 -15.36 5.99 16.40
CA LEU A 111 -15.86 5.21 15.25
C LEU A 111 -16.29 3.80 15.66
N LYS A 112 -15.46 3.06 16.41
CA LYS A 112 -15.78 1.70 16.87
C LYS A 112 -17.02 1.64 17.76
N ARG A 113 -17.31 2.70 18.50
CA ARG A 113 -18.50 2.82 19.37
C ARG A 113 -19.67 3.53 18.71
N ASN A 114 -19.59 3.77 17.40
CA ASN A 114 -20.58 4.52 16.61
C ASN A 114 -20.92 5.91 17.19
N ARG A 115 -19.97 6.56 17.88
CA ARG A 115 -20.10 7.92 18.43
C ARG A 115 -19.51 8.93 17.45
N ILE A 116 -20.24 9.18 16.36
CA ILE A 116 -19.77 9.99 15.24
C ILE A 116 -19.36 11.40 15.67
N SER A 117 -20.17 12.09 16.47
CA SER A 117 -19.85 13.43 16.96
C SER A 117 -18.54 13.47 17.75
N ALA A 118 -18.29 12.45 18.60
CA ALA A 118 -17.05 12.36 19.36
C ALA A 118 -15.83 12.11 18.45
N ALA A 119 -15.97 11.23 17.44
CA ALA A 119 -14.92 10.99 16.45
C ALA A 119 -14.59 12.25 15.65
N THR A 120 -15.62 13.00 15.20
CA THR A 120 -15.47 14.26 14.47
C THR A 120 -14.78 15.33 15.32
N THR A 121 -15.16 15.49 16.58
CA THR A 121 -14.51 16.45 17.50
C THR A 121 -13.04 16.09 17.71
N ALA A 122 -12.72 14.82 17.96
CA ALA A 122 -11.34 14.37 18.12
C ALA A 122 -10.51 14.55 16.83
N LYS A 123 -11.08 14.24 15.66
CA LYS A 123 -10.44 14.46 14.35
C LYS A 123 -10.15 15.94 14.13
N ARG A 124 -11.14 16.80 14.38
CA ARG A 124 -10.99 18.25 14.26
C ARG A 124 -9.88 18.77 15.15
N TRP A 125 -9.80 18.31 16.40
CA TRP A 125 -8.72 18.71 17.32
C TRP A 125 -7.32 18.38 16.77
N ILE A 126 -7.11 17.17 16.25
CA ILE A 126 -5.83 16.76 15.65
C ILE A 126 -5.48 17.66 14.45
N GLU A 127 -6.43 17.86 13.53
CA GLU A 127 -6.21 18.62 12.30
C GLU A 127 -6.01 20.11 12.55
N GLN A 128 -6.73 20.69 13.53
CA GLN A 128 -6.55 22.09 13.94
C GLN A 128 -5.15 22.29 14.53
N ARG A 129 -4.69 21.38 15.40
CA ARG A 129 -3.33 21.44 15.96
C ARG A 129 -2.27 21.40 14.86
N GLN A 130 -2.40 20.48 13.89
CA GLN A 130 -1.46 20.39 12.76
C GLN A 130 -1.44 21.64 11.87
N ARG A 131 -2.61 22.28 11.67
CA ARG A 131 -2.72 23.53 10.91
C ARG A 131 -2.06 24.70 11.64
N GLU A 132 -2.26 24.80 12.94
CA GLU A 132 -1.62 25.82 13.76
C GLU A 132 -0.09 25.64 13.81
N GLU A 133 0.41 24.42 14.00
CA GLU A 133 1.86 24.13 13.94
C GLU A 133 2.46 24.42 12.55
N ALA A 134 1.70 24.23 11.47
CA ALA A 134 2.13 24.62 10.13
C ALA A 134 2.21 26.15 9.97
N ARG A 135 1.22 26.88 10.49
CA ARG A 135 1.20 28.36 10.50
C ARG A 135 2.40 28.92 11.26
N GLN A 136 2.66 28.41 12.48
CA GLN A 136 3.79 28.86 13.29
C GLN A 136 5.14 28.60 12.61
N ARG A 137 5.30 27.44 11.97
CA ARG A 137 6.52 27.15 11.19
C ARG A 137 6.70 28.14 10.04
N GLN A 138 5.62 28.45 9.32
CA GLN A 138 5.66 29.42 8.22
C GLN A 138 6.04 30.83 8.72
N GLU A 139 5.41 31.29 9.81
CA GLU A 139 5.68 32.61 10.41
C GLU A 139 7.11 32.74 10.92
N GLN A 140 7.71 31.64 11.39
CA GLN A 140 9.09 31.60 11.88
C GLN A 140 10.10 31.27 10.77
N GLY A 141 9.67 31.04 9.54
CA GLY A 141 10.55 30.61 8.44
C GLY A 141 11.18 29.22 8.65
N ILE A 142 10.59 28.38 9.50
CA ILE A 142 11.09 27.04 9.81
C ILE A 142 10.61 26.03 8.76
N VAL A 143 11.56 25.40 8.07
CA VAL A 143 11.28 24.30 7.14
C VAL A 143 11.02 23.01 7.93
N TYR A 144 9.94 22.31 7.61
CA TYR A 144 9.67 21.00 8.21
C TYR A 144 10.71 19.97 7.76
N GLN A 145 11.32 19.30 8.72
CA GLN A 145 12.26 18.20 8.48
C GLN A 145 11.64 16.88 8.94
N PRO A 146 11.49 15.88 8.04
CA PRO A 146 11.02 14.56 8.44
C PRO A 146 11.98 13.89 9.43
N ILE A 147 11.41 13.19 10.40
CA ILE A 147 12.18 12.60 11.51
C ILE A 147 13.03 11.43 11.02
N LEU A 148 12.45 10.54 10.21
CA LEU A 148 13.05 9.25 9.85
C LEU A 148 13.66 9.19 8.44
N PHE A 149 13.31 10.12 7.56
CA PHE A 149 13.73 10.10 6.16
C PHE A 149 14.38 11.41 5.74
N VAL A 150 15.27 11.35 4.75
CA VAL A 150 15.93 12.51 4.11
C VAL A 150 15.66 12.45 2.62
N ALA A 151 15.34 13.59 2.02
CA ALA A 151 15.15 13.70 0.58
C ALA A 151 16.50 13.62 -0.15
N LYS A 152 16.57 12.85 -1.24
CA LYS A 152 17.74 12.74 -2.12
C LYS A 152 17.26 12.77 -3.58
N GLY A 153 17.27 13.96 -4.19
CA GLY A 153 16.64 14.16 -5.49
C GLY A 153 15.13 13.92 -5.39
N ASP A 154 14.61 13.04 -6.24
CA ASP A 154 13.21 12.62 -6.23
C ASP A 154 12.93 11.45 -5.26
N ASP A 155 13.97 10.89 -4.61
CA ASP A 155 13.88 9.75 -3.71
C ASP A 155 13.94 10.15 -2.23
N TRP A 156 13.57 9.20 -1.35
CA TRP A 156 13.68 9.33 0.10
C TRP A 156 14.55 8.21 0.69
N LEU A 157 15.57 8.58 1.45
CA LEU A 157 16.43 7.63 2.15
C LEU A 157 16.04 7.55 3.62
N TYR A 158 15.94 6.33 4.15
CA TYR A 158 15.80 6.09 5.58
C TYR A 158 17.11 6.44 6.30
N LYS A 159 17.05 7.17 7.41
CA LYS A 159 18.23 7.66 8.13
C LYS A 159 19.06 6.55 8.78
N ASP A 160 18.39 5.48 9.22
CA ASP A 160 19.02 4.36 9.92
C ASP A 160 18.93 3.08 9.07
N PRO A 161 19.69 2.96 7.97
CA PRO A 161 19.56 1.83 7.06
C PRO A 161 19.68 0.52 7.82
N LEU A 162 18.72 -0.39 7.59
CA LEU A 162 18.81 -1.75 8.10
C LEU A 162 20.11 -2.35 7.55
N ILE A 163 20.98 -2.84 8.45
CA ILE A 163 22.25 -3.46 8.08
C ILE A 163 21.97 -4.51 7.00
N THR A 164 22.52 -4.29 5.80
CA THR A 164 22.49 -5.22 4.68
C THR A 164 23.53 -6.31 4.84
#